data_AF-A0A1X7C414-F1
#
_entry.id   AF-A0A1X7C414-F1
#
_cell.length_a   1.000
_cell.length_b   1.000
_cell.length_c   1.000
_cell.angle_alpha   90.00
_cell.angle_beta   90.00
_cell.angle_gamma   90.00
#
_symmetry.space_group_name_H-M   'P 1'
#
loop_
_entity.id
_entity.type
_entity.pdbx_description
1 polymer ?
#
loop_
_entity_poly.entity_id
_entity_poly.type
_entity_poly.pdbx_seq_one_letter_code
_entity_poly.pdbx_strand_id
1 'polypeptide(L)'
;MSLFWRIFGLNALVLGAATALLLWAPVTVSVPVLLTEAVILVGGLAVMLVANAALLRWGLAPLDRLTGLMATVDLLRPGQRLPVPGGGDPENGDPAGGGRGGVVPELIRTFNAMLDRLEHERATASARVLLAQEAERRRIAQELHDEVGQSMTAILLVLGRAADDAPEPLRAQLHQAQEITRSSLDEVRRLVRRLRPGVLEDLGLVSALTSLTHDFATHTGLHVVRRFDADLPALDPEAELVLYRVAQESLTNTARHADAGRVDVSLRGADEAMVLEIADDGRGTEVACEGAGIRGMRERALLAGATLDITSTPGTGTRIRLTTPAPRKQH
;
A
#
# COMPACT_ATOMS: atom_id res chain seq x y z
N MET A 1 14.37 18.31 34.61
CA MET A 1 15.25 17.52 35.49
C MET A 1 15.21 16.09 35.01
N SER A 2 16.36 15.45 34.79
CA SER A 2 16.43 14.06 34.34
C SER A 2 15.74 13.13 35.34
N LEU A 3 15.23 11.99 34.87
CA LEU A 3 14.59 10.97 35.71
C LEU A 3 15.51 10.53 36.86
N PHE A 4 16.84 10.51 36.60
CA PHE A 4 17.87 10.32 37.62
C PHE A 4 17.77 11.31 38.78
N TRP A 5 17.69 12.62 38.51
CA TRP A 5 17.61 13.64 39.57
C TRP A 5 16.28 13.60 40.33
N ARG A 6 15.19 13.16 39.69
CA ARG A 6 13.90 12.94 40.37
C ARG A 6 13.95 11.75 41.32
N ILE A 7 14.50 10.62 40.87
CA ILE A 7 14.72 9.42 41.70
C ILE A 7 15.68 9.75 42.84
N PHE A 8 16.80 10.41 42.54
CA PHE A 8 17.80 10.80 43.53
C PHE A 8 17.21 11.73 44.59
N GLY A 9 16.46 12.76 44.19
CA GLY A 9 15.81 13.70 45.10
C GLY A 9 14.76 13.03 46.00
N LEU A 10 13.93 12.15 45.43
CA LEU A 10 12.93 11.38 46.17
C LEU A 10 13.59 10.43 47.18
N ASN A 11 14.64 9.73 46.76
CA ASN A 11 15.43 8.82 47.60
C ASN A 11 16.10 9.56 48.75
N ALA A 12 16.71 10.72 48.47
CA ALA A 12 17.32 11.56 49.49
C ALA A 12 16.28 12.07 50.51
N LEU A 13 15.06 12.42 50.05
CA LEU A 13 13.98 12.88 50.92
C LEU A 13 13.45 11.77 51.82
N VAL A 14 13.18 10.58 51.27
CA VAL A 14 12.68 9.43 52.06
C VAL A 14 13.73 8.96 53.06
N LEU A 15 14.99 8.85 52.64
CA LEU A 15 16.09 8.46 53.53
C LEU A 15 16.29 9.51 54.63
N GLY A 16 16.31 10.80 54.27
CA GLY A 16 16.42 11.91 55.23
C GLY A 16 15.28 11.93 56.24
N ALA A 17 14.03 11.68 55.80
CA ALA A 17 12.87 11.59 56.68
C ALA A 17 12.97 10.39 57.64
N ALA A 18 13.41 9.21 57.16
CA ALA A 18 13.64 8.04 58.01
C ALA A 18 14.76 8.28 59.04
N THR A 19 15.87 8.91 58.64
CA THR A 19 16.96 9.27 59.55
C THR A 19 16.52 10.32 60.57
N ALA A 20 15.76 11.34 60.16
CA ALA A 20 15.23 12.34 61.07
C ALA A 20 14.25 11.72 62.09
N LEU A 21 13.40 10.79 61.65
CA LEU A 21 12.48 10.08 62.54
C LEU A 21 13.21 9.23 63.58
N LEU A 22 14.31 8.57 63.21
CA LEU A 22 15.17 7.83 64.13
C LEU A 22 15.90 8.75 65.12
N LEU A 23 16.30 9.95 64.70
CA LEU A 23 16.96 10.94 65.57
C LEU A 23 15.99 11.61 66.55
N TRP A 24 14.73 11.81 66.16
CA TRP A 24 13.71 12.50 66.97
C TRP A 24 12.90 11.56 67.87
N ALA A 25 12.80 10.28 67.51
CA ALA A 25 12.25 9.29 68.41
C ALA A 25 13.23 9.08 69.58
N PRO A 26 12.77 9.03 70.86
CA PRO A 26 13.63 8.83 72.02
C PRO A 26 14.03 7.35 72.12
N VAL A 27 14.64 6.82 71.07
CA VAL A 27 15.04 5.42 70.96
C VAL A 27 16.57 5.39 71.03
N THR A 28 17.08 4.96 72.17
CA THR A 28 18.51 4.69 72.33
C THR A 28 18.84 3.45 71.52
N VAL A 29 19.72 3.57 70.51
CA VAL A 29 20.24 2.44 69.72
C VAL A 29 20.96 1.49 70.68
N SER A 30 20.22 0.50 71.19
CA SER A 30 20.75 -0.56 72.03
C SER A 30 20.96 -1.77 71.14
N VAL A 31 22.09 -2.45 71.30
CA VAL A 31 22.24 -3.81 70.77
C VAL A 31 21.55 -4.73 71.79
N PRO A 32 20.46 -5.45 71.45
CA PRO A 32 19.90 -5.72 70.12
C PRO A 32 18.87 -4.70 69.63
N VAL A 33 18.82 -4.49 68.30
CA VAL A 33 17.90 -3.58 67.59
C VAL A 33 16.46 -3.79 68.04
N LEU A 34 15.81 -2.74 68.53
CA LEU A 34 14.42 -2.80 68.96
C LEU A 34 13.53 -3.07 67.73
N LEU A 35 12.54 -3.95 67.88
CA LEU A 35 11.58 -4.32 66.82
C LEU A 35 10.95 -3.08 66.15
N THR A 36 10.79 -2.00 66.90
CA THR A 36 10.28 -0.70 66.42
C THR A 36 11.22 0.01 65.46
N GLU A 37 12.55 -0.03 65.68
CA GLU A 37 13.56 0.57 64.78
C GLU A 37 13.61 -0.16 63.45
N ALA A 38 13.56 -1.51 63.52
CA ALA A 38 13.51 -2.36 62.33
C ALA A 38 12.26 -2.09 61.48
N VAL A 39 11.10 -1.89 62.12
CA VAL A 39 9.84 -1.59 61.41
C VAL A 39 9.91 -0.23 60.69
N ILE A 40 10.51 0.79 61.31
CA ILE A 40 10.66 2.13 60.69
C ILE A 40 11.58 2.05 59.46
N LEU A 41 12.72 1.37 59.58
CA LEU A 41 13.68 1.20 58.48
C LEU A 41 13.09 0.40 57.31
N VAL A 42 12.44 -0.72 57.60
CA VAL A 42 11.80 -1.57 56.59
C VAL A 42 10.62 -0.83 55.94
N GLY A 43 9.82 -0.11 56.71
CA GLY A 43 8.72 0.71 56.21
C GLY A 43 9.19 1.83 55.28
N GLY A 44 10.25 2.57 55.66
CA GLY A 44 10.85 3.60 54.82
C GLY A 44 11.42 3.05 53.51
N LEU A 45 12.10 1.90 53.57
CA LEU A 45 12.60 1.20 52.39
C LEU A 45 11.47 0.75 51.46
N ALA A 46 10.37 0.22 52.01
CA ALA A 46 9.23 -0.21 51.22
C ALA A 46 8.56 0.97 50.48
N VAL A 47 8.35 2.10 51.17
CA VAL A 47 7.79 3.33 50.56
C VAL A 47 8.71 3.85 49.45
N MET A 48 10.03 3.87 49.69
CA MET A 48 11.03 4.28 48.70
C MET A 48 11.00 3.38 47.45
N LEU A 49 10.94 2.05 47.63
CA LEU A 49 10.86 1.10 46.52
C LEU A 49 9.58 1.27 45.70
N VAL A 50 8.42 1.41 46.36
CA VAL A 50 7.13 1.63 45.68
C VAL A 50 7.13 2.95 44.92
N ALA A 51 7.64 4.02 45.53
CA ALA A 51 7.67 5.33 44.90
C ALA A 51 8.65 5.37 43.72
N ASN A 52 9.83 4.73 43.83
CA ASN A 52 10.74 4.54 42.70
C ASN A 52 10.12 3.70 41.58
N ALA A 53 9.41 2.62 41.92
CA ALA A 53 8.73 1.78 40.94
C ALA A 53 7.64 2.57 40.19
N ALA A 54 6.85 3.39 40.89
CA ALA A 54 5.84 4.26 40.27
C ALA A 54 6.47 5.30 39.34
N LEU A 55 7.57 5.92 39.76
CA LEU A 55 8.27 6.96 39.01
C LEU A 55 8.96 6.39 37.75
N LEU A 56 9.55 5.19 37.86
CA LEU A 56 10.07 4.43 36.72
C LEU A 56 8.93 4.04 35.77
N ARG A 57 7.82 3.53 36.28
CA ARG A 57 6.67 3.13 35.45
C ARG A 57 6.09 4.30 34.67
N TRP A 58 5.94 5.48 35.28
CA TRP A 58 5.48 6.68 34.56
C TRP A 58 6.52 7.24 33.60
N GLY A 59 7.81 7.18 33.94
CA GLY A 59 8.89 7.66 33.08
C GLY A 59 9.15 6.79 31.86
N LEU A 60 8.95 5.47 31.97
CA LEU A 60 9.20 4.49 30.92
C LEU A 60 7.95 4.12 30.12
N ALA A 61 6.74 4.42 30.61
CA ALA A 61 5.49 4.18 29.88
C ALA A 61 5.46 4.66 28.40
N PRO A 62 6.12 5.77 28.02
CA PRO A 62 6.22 6.15 26.61
C PRO A 62 7.02 5.17 25.74
N LEU A 63 8.01 4.47 26.30
CA LEU A 63 8.80 3.46 25.59
C LEU A 63 7.98 2.21 25.28
N ASP A 64 7.11 1.79 26.21
CA ASP A 64 6.21 0.65 26.01
C ASP A 64 5.20 0.92 24.87
N ARG A 65 4.79 2.18 24.69
CA ARG A 65 3.95 2.58 23.55
C ARG A 65 4.73 2.57 22.24
N LEU A 66 6.00 2.95 22.29
CA LEU A 66 6.88 2.98 21.12
C LEU A 66 7.20 1.57 20.62
N THR A 67 7.48 0.61 21.53
CA THR A 67 7.65 -0.80 21.18
C THR A 67 6.36 -1.45 20.68
N GLY A 68 5.21 -1.11 21.26
CA GLY A 68 3.92 -1.58 20.78
C GLY A 68 3.60 -1.12 19.35
N LEU A 69 3.87 0.14 19.02
CA LEU A 69 3.61 0.67 17.68
C LEU A 69 4.65 0.21 16.65
N MET A 70 5.92 0.03 17.03
CA MET A 70 6.91 -0.63 16.16
C MET A 70 6.44 -2.01 15.68
N ALA A 71 5.63 -2.72 16.47
CA ALA A 71 5.08 -4.02 16.10
C ALA A 71 3.85 -3.94 15.17
N THR A 72 3.21 -2.77 15.04
CA THR A 72 1.93 -2.61 14.32
C THR A 72 1.97 -1.61 13.16
N VAL A 73 3.11 -0.95 12.91
CA VAL A 73 3.24 -0.02 11.77
C VAL A 73 3.12 -0.80 10.47
N ASP A 74 2.01 -0.59 9.79
CA ASP A 74 1.78 -1.09 8.45
C ASP A 74 2.32 -0.07 7.44
N LEU A 75 3.44 -0.42 6.79
CA LEU A 75 4.14 0.45 5.84
C LEU A 75 3.32 0.75 4.57
N LEU A 76 2.19 0.07 4.35
CA LEU A 76 1.27 0.31 3.24
C LEU A 76 0.16 1.31 3.58
N ARG A 77 0.07 1.77 4.84
CA ARG A 77 -0.79 2.86 5.29
C ARG A 77 0.06 4.01 5.83
N PRO A 78 0.58 4.89 4.97
CA PRO A 78 1.40 6.03 5.40
C PRO A 78 0.64 6.94 6.38
N GLY A 79 1.39 7.58 7.28
CA GLY A 79 0.85 8.63 8.17
C GLY A 79 0.57 8.23 9.63
N GLN A 80 0.89 7.01 10.07
CA GLN A 80 0.89 6.69 11.50
C GLN A 80 2.11 7.37 12.17
N ARG A 81 1.87 8.38 13.01
CA ARG A 81 2.92 9.12 13.74
C ARG A 81 2.66 9.10 15.23
N LEU A 82 3.74 9.09 16.01
CA LEU A 82 3.66 9.24 17.45
C LEU A 82 3.46 10.73 17.82
N PRO A 83 2.43 11.07 18.60
CA PRO A 83 2.31 12.42 19.15
C PRO A 83 3.51 12.71 20.06
N VAL A 84 4.22 13.80 19.79
CA VAL A 84 5.38 14.22 20.58
C VAL A 84 4.89 14.87 21.88
N PRO A 85 5.15 14.29 23.07
CA PRO A 85 4.68 14.87 24.32
C PRO A 85 5.32 16.25 24.54
N GLY A 86 4.49 17.30 24.55
CA GLY A 86 4.93 18.70 24.72
C GLY A 86 5.36 19.42 23.43
N GLY A 87 5.19 18.81 22.25
CA GLY A 87 5.29 19.51 20.97
C GLY A 87 3.90 19.94 20.51
N GLY A 88 3.63 21.24 20.49
CA GLY A 88 2.42 21.77 19.85
C GLY A 88 2.46 21.56 18.34
N ASP A 89 1.30 21.41 17.73
CA ASP A 89 1.14 21.41 16.28
C ASP A 89 1.70 22.72 15.70
N PRO A 90 2.64 22.68 14.74
CA PRO A 90 3.19 23.89 14.14
C PRO A 90 2.15 24.72 13.38
N GLU A 91 0.99 24.13 13.06
CA GLU A 91 -0.08 24.77 12.28
C GLU A 91 -0.96 25.71 13.12
N ASN A 92 -0.95 25.61 14.46
CA ASN A 92 -1.85 26.36 15.35
C ASN A 92 -1.18 27.48 16.17
N GLY A 93 0.07 27.84 15.89
CA GLY A 93 0.70 29.06 16.44
C GLY A 93 0.86 29.12 17.97
N ASP A 94 0.90 27.98 18.66
CA ASP A 94 1.05 27.93 20.11
C ASP A 94 2.54 28.10 20.50
N PRO A 95 2.91 29.05 21.37
CA PRO A 95 4.30 29.29 21.70
C PRO A 95 4.83 28.10 22.51
N ALA A 96 5.92 27.51 22.02
CA ALA A 96 6.61 26.37 22.60
C ALA A 96 6.70 26.47 24.13
N GLY A 97 5.82 25.75 24.82
CA GLY A 97 5.87 25.59 26.27
C GLY A 97 7.20 24.96 26.63
N GLY A 98 8.01 25.67 27.42
CA GLY A 98 9.37 25.31 27.85
C GLY A 98 9.45 24.04 28.71
N GLY A 99 9.12 22.89 28.11
CA GLY A 99 9.28 21.55 28.67
C GLY A 99 10.70 21.06 28.49
N ARG A 100 11.57 21.42 29.44
CA ARG A 100 12.97 21.00 29.59
C ARG A 100 13.26 19.57 29.09
N GLY A 101 14.18 19.47 28.12
CA GLY A 101 14.77 18.28 27.50
C GLY A 101 14.68 16.97 28.28
N GLY A 102 13.74 16.12 27.87
CA GLY A 102 13.71 14.69 28.20
C GLY A 102 14.17 13.88 26.99
N VAL A 103 14.88 12.78 27.23
CA VAL A 103 15.36 11.83 26.20
C VAL A 103 14.19 11.26 25.36
N VAL A 104 12.99 11.20 25.93
CA VAL A 104 11.81 10.59 25.31
C VAL A 104 11.24 11.41 24.14
N PRO A 105 10.93 12.73 24.26
CA PRO A 105 10.54 13.55 23.10
C PRO A 105 11.56 13.63 21.98
N GLU A 106 12.86 13.53 22.29
CA GLU A 106 13.92 13.48 21.29
C GLU A 106 13.93 12.14 20.56
N LEU A 107 13.85 11.02 21.28
CA LEU A 107 13.74 9.69 20.70
C LEU A 107 12.50 9.53 19.80
N ILE A 108 11.35 10.06 20.21
CA ILE A 108 10.13 10.05 19.39
C ILE A 108 10.33 10.86 18.10
N ARG A 109 10.99 12.03 18.16
CA ARG A 109 11.30 12.83 16.97
C ARG A 109 12.27 12.12 16.02
N THR A 110 13.34 11.54 16.55
CA THR A 110 14.30 10.75 15.75
C THR A 110 13.64 9.54 15.11
N PHE A 111 12.75 8.86 15.84
CA PHE A 111 12.01 7.72 15.31
C PHE A 111 11.03 8.14 14.20
N ASN A 112 10.25 9.20 14.40
CA ASN A 112 9.36 9.73 13.35
C ASN A 112 10.16 10.14 12.09
N ALA A 113 11.31 10.80 12.24
CA ALA A 113 12.18 11.16 11.11
C ALA A 113 12.77 9.92 10.40
N MET A 114 13.10 8.86 11.13
CA MET A 114 13.53 7.58 10.55
C MET A 114 12.40 6.92 9.76
N LEU A 115 11.16 6.97 10.27
CA LEU A 115 9.98 6.48 9.57
C LEU A 115 9.76 7.26 8.26
N ASP A 116 9.83 8.59 8.29
CA ASP A 116 9.67 9.42 7.08
C ASP A 116 10.71 9.04 6.01
N ARG A 117 11.97 8.86 6.42
CA ARG A 117 13.03 8.44 5.50
C ARG A 117 12.80 7.04 4.93
N LEU A 118 12.40 6.09 5.78
CA LEU A 118 12.14 4.72 5.35
C LEU A 118 10.95 4.65 4.40
N GLU A 119 9.87 5.38 4.69
CA GLU A 119 8.69 5.50 3.82
C GLU A 119 9.09 6.09 2.46
N HIS A 120 9.91 7.15 2.44
CA HIS A 120 10.39 7.76 1.20
C HIS A 120 11.32 6.84 0.38
N GLU A 121 12.29 6.18 1.03
CA GLU A 121 13.18 5.22 0.36
C GLU A 121 12.40 4.01 -0.20
N ARG A 122 11.38 3.52 0.53
CA ARG A 122 10.47 2.48 0.05
C ARG A 122 9.66 2.94 -1.16
N ALA A 123 8.99 4.09 -1.06
CA ALA A 123 8.17 4.62 -2.14
C ALA A 123 8.99 4.82 -3.42
N THR A 124 10.18 5.39 -3.31
CA THR A 124 11.09 5.58 -4.45
C THR A 124 11.62 4.26 -5.01
N ALA A 125 11.91 3.26 -4.17
CA ALA A 125 12.30 1.93 -4.63
C ALA A 125 11.16 1.21 -5.38
N SER A 126 9.94 1.22 -4.83
CA SER A 126 8.75 0.66 -5.49
C SER A 126 8.46 1.37 -6.81
N ALA A 127 8.61 2.71 -6.86
CA ALA A 127 8.50 3.50 -8.10
C ALA A 127 9.45 2.99 -9.19
N ARG A 128 10.73 2.83 -8.86
CA ARG A 128 11.74 2.36 -9.82
C ARG A 128 11.43 0.95 -10.33
N VAL A 129 11.00 0.05 -9.44
CA VAL A 129 10.61 -1.32 -9.83
C VAL A 129 9.43 -1.28 -10.79
N LEU A 130 8.39 -0.51 -10.49
CA LEU A 130 7.20 -0.39 -11.35
C LEU A 130 7.54 0.22 -12.72
N LEU A 131 8.35 1.28 -12.75
CA LEU A 131 8.82 1.89 -14.00
C LEU A 131 9.68 0.91 -14.82
N ALA A 132 10.57 0.16 -14.17
CA ALA A 132 11.37 -0.87 -14.83
C ALA A 132 10.50 -2.00 -15.39
N GLN A 133 9.49 -2.44 -14.64
CA GLN A 133 8.52 -3.44 -15.11
C GLN A 133 7.72 -2.95 -16.32
N GLU A 134 7.31 -1.68 -16.33
CA GLU A 134 6.57 -1.11 -17.46
C GLU A 134 7.47 -0.95 -18.69
N ALA A 135 8.71 -0.50 -18.51
CA ALA A 135 9.71 -0.44 -19.58
C ALA A 135 9.99 -1.83 -20.17
N GLU A 136 10.12 -2.85 -19.32
CA GLU A 136 10.34 -4.22 -19.75
C GLU A 136 9.12 -4.79 -20.49
N ARG A 137 7.90 -4.52 -20.01
CA ARG A 137 6.67 -4.88 -20.73
C ARG A 137 6.62 -4.26 -22.12
N ARG A 138 7.01 -2.99 -22.24
CA ARG A 138 7.09 -2.30 -23.55
C ARG A 138 8.14 -2.96 -24.45
N ARG A 139 9.33 -3.26 -23.92
CA ARG A 139 10.40 -3.95 -24.66
C ARG A 139 9.94 -5.31 -25.19
N ILE A 140 9.38 -6.16 -24.32
CA ILE A 140 8.88 -7.49 -24.71
C ILE A 140 7.76 -7.38 -25.74
N ALA A 141 6.82 -6.44 -25.56
CA ALA A 141 5.74 -6.25 -26.52
C ALA A 141 6.25 -5.87 -27.91
N GLN A 142 7.29 -5.03 -27.97
CA GLN A 142 7.94 -4.63 -29.23
C GLN A 142 8.68 -5.80 -29.88
N GLU A 143 9.50 -6.53 -29.11
CA GLU A 143 10.23 -7.70 -29.62
C GLU A 143 9.29 -8.79 -30.15
N LEU A 144 8.18 -9.07 -29.44
CA LEU A 144 7.16 -10.02 -29.92
C LEU A 144 6.47 -9.53 -31.20
N HIS A 145 6.18 -8.23 -31.31
CA HIS A 145 5.57 -7.68 -32.51
C HIS A 145 6.50 -7.77 -33.72
N ASP A 146 7.77 -7.40 -33.54
CA ASP A 146 8.75 -7.31 -34.61
C ASP A 146 9.28 -8.69 -35.03
N GLU A 147 9.69 -9.55 -34.09
CA GLU A 147 10.26 -10.85 -34.44
C GLU A 147 9.18 -11.90 -34.76
N VAL A 148 8.21 -12.08 -33.85
CA VAL A 148 7.21 -13.14 -33.98
C VAL A 148 6.08 -12.71 -34.92
N GLY A 149 5.58 -11.48 -34.78
CA GLY A 149 4.49 -10.97 -35.62
C GLY A 149 4.87 -10.89 -37.10
N GLN A 150 6.05 -10.36 -37.41
CA GLN A 150 6.49 -10.25 -38.80
C GLN A 150 6.83 -11.61 -39.41
N SER A 151 7.50 -12.51 -38.67
CA SER A 151 7.83 -13.85 -39.16
C SER A 151 6.57 -14.68 -39.47
N MET A 152 5.55 -14.64 -38.60
CA MET A 152 4.26 -15.31 -38.86
C MET A 152 3.53 -14.71 -40.06
N THR A 153 3.59 -13.39 -40.25
CA THR A 153 3.01 -12.72 -41.42
C THR A 153 3.71 -13.18 -42.72
N ALA A 154 5.04 -13.33 -42.69
CA ALA A 154 5.80 -13.87 -43.81
C ALA A 154 5.45 -15.34 -44.10
N ILE A 155 5.28 -16.17 -43.06
CA ILE A 155 4.85 -17.57 -43.19
C ILE A 155 3.46 -17.64 -43.85
N LEU A 156 2.49 -16.83 -43.41
CA LEU A 156 1.14 -16.78 -44.00
C LEU A 156 1.18 -16.46 -45.50
N LEU A 157 2.08 -15.55 -45.90
CA LEU A 157 2.25 -15.14 -47.29
C LEU A 157 2.88 -16.27 -48.14
N VAL A 158 3.88 -16.97 -47.60
CA VAL A 158 4.51 -18.13 -48.27
C VAL A 158 3.51 -19.29 -48.39
N LEU A 159 2.78 -19.60 -47.32
CA LEU A 159 1.74 -20.63 -47.34
C LEU A 159 0.62 -20.31 -48.34
N GLY A 160 0.24 -19.02 -48.46
CA GLY A 160 -0.76 -18.59 -49.43
C GLY A 160 -0.31 -18.84 -50.86
N ARG A 161 0.89 -18.38 -51.22
CA ARG A 161 1.45 -18.64 -52.55
C ARG A 161 1.61 -20.13 -52.84
N ALA A 162 2.08 -20.92 -51.87
CA ALA A 162 2.21 -22.35 -52.03
C ALA A 162 0.85 -23.05 -52.23
N ALA A 163 -0.21 -22.58 -51.58
CA ALA A 163 -1.56 -23.12 -51.74
C ALA A 163 -2.13 -22.82 -53.12
N ASP A 164 -1.86 -21.63 -53.67
CA ASP A 164 -2.32 -21.22 -55.00
C ASP A 164 -1.78 -22.17 -56.10
N ASP A 165 -0.53 -22.60 -55.98
CA ASP A 165 0.15 -23.49 -56.96
C ASP A 165 -0.01 -25.00 -56.67
N ALA A 166 -0.58 -25.38 -55.53
CA ALA A 166 -0.66 -26.79 -55.10
C ALA A 166 -1.86 -27.54 -55.71
N PRO A 167 -1.69 -28.82 -56.11
CA PRO A 167 -2.80 -29.70 -56.44
C PRO A 167 -3.53 -30.20 -55.18
N GLU A 168 -4.75 -30.70 -55.33
CA GLU A 168 -5.42 -31.44 -54.25
C GLU A 168 -4.75 -32.81 -54.04
N PRO A 169 -4.60 -33.31 -52.80
CA PRO A 169 -5.11 -32.77 -51.51
C PRO A 169 -4.14 -31.84 -50.76
N LEU A 170 -2.99 -31.51 -51.35
CA LEU A 170 -1.94 -30.71 -50.70
C LEU A 170 -2.42 -29.28 -50.42
N ARG A 171 -3.23 -28.70 -51.33
CA ARG A 171 -3.85 -27.39 -51.12
C ARG A 171 -4.67 -27.32 -49.83
N ALA A 172 -5.51 -28.33 -49.56
CA ALA A 172 -6.30 -28.39 -48.32
C ALA A 172 -5.42 -28.39 -47.06
N GLN A 173 -4.30 -29.13 -47.08
CA GLN A 173 -3.34 -29.16 -45.97
C GLN A 173 -2.65 -27.80 -45.77
N LEU A 174 -2.30 -27.11 -46.86
CA LEU A 174 -1.69 -25.78 -46.81
C LEU A 174 -2.65 -24.73 -46.25
N HIS A 175 -3.93 -24.76 -46.65
CA HIS A 175 -4.95 -23.90 -46.04
C HIS A 175 -5.15 -24.17 -44.56
N GLN A 176 -5.13 -25.44 -44.14
CA GLN A 176 -5.20 -25.79 -42.71
C GLN A 176 -3.98 -25.23 -41.94
N ALA A 177 -2.77 -25.35 -42.49
CA ALA A 177 -1.58 -24.75 -41.90
C ALA A 177 -1.69 -23.21 -41.83
N GLN A 178 -2.28 -22.60 -42.86
CA GLN A 178 -2.55 -21.15 -42.90
C GLN A 178 -3.49 -20.71 -41.77
N GLU A 179 -4.55 -21.47 -41.52
CA GLU A 179 -5.52 -21.15 -40.48
C GLU A 179 -4.92 -21.33 -39.07
N ILE A 180 -4.14 -22.39 -38.85
CA ILE A 180 -3.38 -22.57 -37.61
C ILE A 180 -2.44 -21.39 -37.38
N THR A 181 -1.67 -21.00 -38.41
CA THR A 181 -0.73 -19.87 -38.31
C THR A 181 -1.46 -18.55 -38.03
N ARG A 182 -2.61 -18.32 -38.67
CA ARG A 182 -3.44 -17.12 -38.45
C ARG A 182 -3.96 -17.05 -37.02
N SER A 183 -4.50 -18.15 -36.50
CA SER A 183 -4.97 -18.26 -35.12
C SER A 183 -3.85 -17.99 -34.12
N SER A 184 -2.65 -18.55 -34.35
CA SER A 184 -1.49 -18.30 -33.49
C SER A 184 -0.98 -16.86 -33.58
N LEU A 185 -0.98 -16.23 -34.76
CA LEU A 185 -0.65 -14.80 -34.91
C LEU A 185 -1.63 -13.92 -34.14
N ASP A 186 -2.93 -14.24 -34.19
CA ASP A 186 -3.93 -13.51 -33.42
C ASP A 186 -3.74 -13.69 -31.91
N GLU A 187 -3.27 -14.86 -31.46
CA GLU A 187 -2.89 -15.10 -30.06
C GLU A 187 -1.68 -14.27 -29.63
N VAL A 188 -0.63 -14.21 -30.45
CA VAL A 188 0.55 -13.36 -30.20
C VAL A 188 0.13 -11.89 -30.12
N ARG A 189 -0.68 -11.41 -31.07
CA ARG A 189 -1.20 -10.02 -31.06
C ARG A 189 -2.01 -9.73 -29.80
N ARG A 190 -2.80 -10.69 -29.30
CA ARG A 190 -3.50 -10.57 -28.02
C ARG A 190 -2.53 -10.45 -26.84
N LEU A 191 -1.48 -11.27 -26.80
CA LEU A 191 -0.44 -11.19 -25.75
C LEU A 191 0.26 -9.83 -25.76
N VAL A 192 0.64 -9.35 -26.95
CA VAL A 192 1.23 -8.02 -27.13
C VAL A 192 0.32 -6.92 -26.57
N ARG A 193 -0.98 -6.93 -26.89
CA ARG A 193 -1.95 -5.95 -26.35
C ARG A 193 -2.08 -6.00 -24.82
N ARG A 194 -1.95 -7.18 -24.21
CA ARG A 194 -1.96 -7.33 -22.75
C ARG A 194 -0.70 -6.76 -22.10
N LEU A 195 0.45 -6.94 -22.74
CA LEU A 195 1.74 -6.41 -22.28
C LEU A 195 1.82 -4.89 -22.41
N ARG A 196 1.44 -4.35 -23.57
CA ARG A 196 1.40 -2.91 -23.85
C ARG A 196 0.05 -2.54 -24.48
N PRO A 197 -0.74 -1.68 -23.82
CA PRO A 197 -1.98 -1.21 -24.40
C PRO A 197 -1.69 -0.15 -25.47
N GLY A 198 -1.27 -0.54 -26.68
CA GLY A 198 -1.05 0.42 -27.78
C GLY A 198 -2.30 1.27 -28.08
N VAL A 199 -3.49 0.69 -27.91
CA VAL A 199 -4.78 1.39 -27.98
C VAL A 199 -4.89 2.56 -27.00
N LEU A 200 -4.24 2.48 -25.83
CA LEU A 200 -4.21 3.57 -24.87
C LEU A 200 -3.42 4.76 -25.43
N GLU A 201 -2.26 4.48 -26.03
CA GLU A 201 -1.38 5.51 -26.61
C GLU A 201 -1.99 6.13 -27.88
N ASP A 202 -2.66 5.32 -28.71
CA ASP A 202 -3.19 5.75 -30.01
C ASP A 202 -4.62 6.33 -29.94
N LEU A 203 -5.48 5.77 -29.07
CA LEU A 203 -6.93 6.02 -29.05
C LEU A 203 -7.48 6.44 -27.67
N GLY A 204 -6.62 6.55 -26.65
CA GLY A 204 -6.96 7.02 -25.31
C GLY A 204 -7.63 5.99 -24.40
N LEU A 205 -7.83 6.40 -23.13
CA LEU A 205 -8.26 5.52 -22.04
C LEU A 205 -9.60 4.80 -22.27
N VAL A 206 -10.62 5.52 -22.74
CA VAL A 206 -11.96 4.94 -22.96
C VAL A 206 -11.90 3.83 -24.00
N SER A 207 -11.19 4.05 -25.10
CA SER A 207 -10.99 3.06 -26.16
C SER A 207 -10.24 1.84 -25.63
N ALA A 208 -9.19 2.05 -24.84
CA ALA A 208 -8.40 0.98 -24.25
C ALA A 208 -9.22 0.13 -23.27
N LEU A 209 -10.00 0.75 -22.39
CA LEU A 209 -10.90 0.03 -21.46
C LEU A 209 -12.03 -0.70 -22.20
N THR A 210 -12.55 -0.11 -23.26
CA THR A 210 -13.56 -0.75 -24.13
C THR A 210 -13.01 -2.01 -24.78
N SER A 211 -11.79 -1.96 -25.30
CA SER A 211 -11.11 -3.13 -25.87
C SER A 211 -10.80 -4.18 -24.80
N LEU A 212 -10.28 -3.76 -23.64
CA LEU A 212 -9.95 -4.65 -22.53
C LEU A 212 -11.16 -5.43 -22.03
N THR A 213 -12.28 -4.75 -21.83
CA THR A 213 -13.54 -5.35 -21.36
C THR A 213 -14.18 -6.26 -22.40
N HIS A 214 -14.09 -5.93 -23.69
CA HIS A 214 -14.56 -6.78 -24.77
C HIS A 214 -13.74 -8.08 -24.90
N ASP A 215 -12.40 -7.95 -24.87
CA ASP A 215 -11.51 -9.10 -24.86
C ASP A 215 -11.79 -9.98 -23.64
N PHE A 216 -11.95 -9.38 -22.45
CA PHE A 216 -12.27 -10.10 -21.23
C PHE A 216 -13.57 -10.92 -21.34
N ALA A 217 -14.67 -10.31 -21.79
CA ALA A 217 -15.95 -10.97 -21.97
C ALA A 217 -15.84 -12.17 -22.94
N THR A 218 -15.15 -11.98 -24.06
CA THR A 218 -14.97 -13.01 -25.10
C THR A 218 -14.22 -14.24 -24.59
N HIS A 219 -13.22 -14.06 -23.72
CA HIS A 219 -12.37 -15.17 -23.25
C HIS A 219 -12.93 -15.89 -22.02
N THR A 220 -13.68 -15.18 -21.18
CA THR A 220 -14.18 -15.73 -19.91
C THR A 220 -15.63 -16.18 -20.00
N GLY A 221 -16.38 -15.67 -20.97
CA GLY A 221 -17.84 -15.85 -21.05
C GLY A 221 -18.62 -15.01 -20.03
N LEU A 222 -17.95 -14.17 -19.22
CA LEU A 222 -18.58 -13.33 -18.21
C LEU A 222 -19.40 -12.20 -18.84
N HIS A 223 -20.52 -11.85 -18.18
CA HIS A 223 -21.31 -10.70 -18.57
C HIS A 223 -20.65 -9.40 -18.06
N VAL A 224 -20.17 -8.57 -18.99
CA VAL A 224 -19.50 -7.29 -18.66
C VAL A 224 -20.43 -6.11 -18.96
N VAL A 225 -20.75 -5.32 -17.92
CA VAL A 225 -21.51 -4.08 -18.06
C VAL A 225 -20.56 -2.89 -18.03
N ARG A 226 -20.66 -2.00 -19.02
CA ARG A 226 -19.79 -0.83 -19.17
C ARG A 226 -20.59 0.46 -19.01
N ARG A 227 -20.06 1.42 -18.24
CA ARG A 227 -20.64 2.76 -18.09
C ARG A 227 -19.52 3.79 -18.08
N PHE A 228 -19.24 4.37 -19.24
CA PHE A 228 -18.21 5.41 -19.40
C PHE A 228 -18.90 6.73 -19.71
N ASP A 229 -18.59 7.76 -18.94
CA ASP A 229 -19.11 9.10 -19.21
C ASP A 229 -18.57 9.61 -20.56
N ALA A 230 -19.41 10.35 -21.29
CA ALA A 230 -19.03 10.91 -22.59
C ALA A 230 -18.05 12.08 -22.44
N ASP A 231 -18.16 12.83 -21.34
CA ASP A 231 -17.32 13.99 -21.08
C ASP A 231 -16.41 13.76 -19.88
N LEU A 232 -15.21 13.24 -20.15
CA LEU A 232 -14.20 12.95 -19.14
C LEU A 232 -13.12 14.04 -19.14
N PRO A 233 -12.54 14.39 -17.97
CA PRO A 233 -11.39 15.28 -17.94
C PRO A 233 -10.18 14.62 -18.59
N ALA A 234 -9.30 15.42 -19.21
CA ALA A 234 -8.03 14.92 -19.72
C ALA A 234 -7.10 14.56 -18.56
N LEU A 235 -6.42 13.42 -18.66
CA LEU A 235 -5.40 12.99 -17.70
C LEU A 235 -4.03 13.02 -18.35
N ASP A 236 -2.99 13.06 -17.52
CA ASP A 236 -1.66 12.77 -18.02
C ASP A 236 -1.52 11.28 -18.39
N PRO A 237 -0.55 10.91 -19.26
CA PRO A 237 -0.39 9.53 -19.70
C PRO A 237 -0.09 8.53 -18.57
N GLU A 238 0.50 8.98 -17.45
CA GLU A 238 0.84 8.12 -16.32
C GLU A 238 -0.43 7.74 -15.54
N ALA A 239 -1.30 8.72 -15.29
CA ALA A 239 -2.62 8.54 -14.69
C ALA A 239 -3.53 7.63 -15.52
N GLU A 240 -3.56 7.82 -16.85
CA GLU A 240 -4.31 6.93 -17.75
C GLU A 240 -3.79 5.49 -17.69
N LEU A 241 -2.46 5.31 -17.69
CA LEU A 241 -1.85 4.00 -17.59
C LEU A 241 -2.15 3.33 -16.24
N VAL A 242 -2.14 4.08 -15.14
CA VAL A 242 -2.49 3.55 -13.81
C VAL A 242 -3.94 3.07 -13.79
N LEU A 243 -4.89 3.85 -14.31
CA LEU A 243 -6.30 3.43 -14.44
C LEU A 243 -6.42 2.16 -15.27
N TYR A 244 -5.75 2.09 -16.42
CA TYR A 244 -5.76 0.89 -17.27
C TYR A 244 -5.19 -0.33 -16.56
N ARG A 245 -4.04 -0.20 -15.89
CA ARG A 245 -3.38 -1.31 -15.17
C ARG A 245 -4.21 -1.79 -13.97
N VAL A 246 -4.87 -0.89 -13.27
CA VAL A 246 -5.82 -1.25 -12.20
C VAL A 246 -7.01 -1.98 -12.79
N ALA A 247 -7.57 -1.53 -13.92
CA ALA A 247 -8.66 -2.24 -14.58
C ALA A 247 -8.27 -3.65 -15.03
N GLN A 248 -7.11 -3.79 -15.66
CA GLN A 248 -6.57 -5.06 -16.14
C GLN A 248 -6.37 -6.06 -14.98
N GLU A 249 -5.76 -5.61 -13.88
CA GLU A 249 -5.53 -6.43 -12.71
C GLU A 249 -6.85 -6.83 -12.02
N SER A 250 -7.78 -5.88 -11.92
CA SER A 250 -9.12 -6.13 -11.34
C SER A 250 -9.87 -7.21 -12.11
N LEU A 251 -9.95 -7.09 -13.43
CA LEU A 251 -10.61 -8.09 -14.28
C LEU A 251 -9.90 -9.46 -14.20
N THR A 252 -8.56 -9.46 -14.17
CA THR A 252 -7.77 -10.69 -14.00
C THR A 252 -8.10 -11.37 -12.67
N ASN A 253 -8.21 -10.61 -11.59
CA ASN A 253 -8.59 -11.11 -10.28
C ASN A 253 -10.01 -11.66 -10.27
N THR A 254 -10.98 -10.97 -10.90
CA THR A 254 -12.35 -11.48 -11.05
C THR A 254 -12.36 -12.84 -11.74
N ALA A 255 -11.69 -12.98 -12.89
CA ALA A 255 -11.65 -14.25 -13.63
C ALA A 255 -10.94 -15.38 -12.87
N ARG A 256 -9.91 -15.07 -12.08
CA ARG A 256 -9.13 -16.11 -11.36
C ARG A 256 -9.71 -16.48 -10.01
N HIS A 257 -10.42 -15.56 -9.36
CA HIS A 257 -10.68 -15.68 -7.92
C HIS A 257 -12.14 -15.47 -7.52
N ALA A 258 -12.95 -14.78 -8.33
CA ALA A 258 -14.29 -14.37 -7.89
C ALA A 258 -15.37 -15.43 -8.12
N ASP A 259 -15.24 -16.30 -9.12
CA ASP A 259 -16.36 -17.17 -9.57
C ASP A 259 -17.65 -16.35 -9.78
N ALA A 260 -17.49 -15.20 -10.45
CA ALA A 260 -18.55 -14.22 -10.69
C ALA A 260 -19.42 -14.66 -11.88
N GLY A 261 -20.65 -14.14 -11.95
CA GLY A 261 -21.49 -14.21 -13.15
C GLY A 261 -21.42 -12.91 -13.97
N ARG A 262 -21.08 -11.80 -13.31
CA ARG A 262 -21.10 -10.46 -13.87
C ARG A 262 -20.00 -9.58 -13.29
N VAL A 263 -19.52 -8.67 -14.12
CA VAL A 263 -18.67 -7.56 -13.68
C VAL A 263 -19.17 -6.23 -14.26
N ASP A 264 -19.31 -5.23 -13.41
CA ASP A 264 -19.63 -3.85 -13.76
C ASP A 264 -18.34 -3.03 -13.78
N VAL A 265 -18.10 -2.32 -14.89
CA VAL A 265 -16.94 -1.44 -15.08
C VAL A 265 -17.48 -0.05 -15.41
N SER A 266 -17.12 0.94 -14.60
CA SER A 266 -17.51 2.33 -14.84
C SER A 266 -16.36 3.31 -14.71
N LEU A 267 -16.39 4.35 -15.55
CA LEU A 267 -15.42 5.44 -15.58
C LEU A 267 -16.19 6.75 -15.61
N ARG A 268 -16.01 7.58 -14.59
CA ARG A 268 -16.77 8.82 -14.42
C ARG A 268 -15.87 10.01 -14.15
N GLY A 269 -16.28 11.17 -14.64
CA GLY A 269 -15.70 12.46 -14.26
C GLY A 269 -16.37 12.99 -13.01
N ALA A 270 -15.60 13.52 -12.06
CA ALA A 270 -16.11 14.17 -10.86
C ALA A 270 -15.27 15.43 -10.60
N ASP A 271 -15.75 16.62 -10.96
CA ASP A 271 -15.09 17.93 -10.87
C ASP A 271 -13.56 17.94 -11.09
N GLU A 272 -12.77 17.62 -10.07
CA GLU A 272 -11.28 17.61 -10.07
C GLU A 272 -10.67 16.20 -10.04
N ALA A 273 -11.44 15.19 -10.41
CA ALA A 273 -11.04 13.79 -10.36
C ALA A 273 -11.68 12.94 -11.44
N MET A 274 -11.02 11.82 -11.75
CA MET A 274 -11.55 10.72 -12.53
C MET A 274 -11.70 9.50 -11.63
N VAL A 275 -12.86 8.85 -11.69
CA VAL A 275 -13.18 7.68 -10.85
C VAL A 275 -13.39 6.47 -11.73
N LEU A 276 -12.52 5.47 -11.59
CA LEU A 276 -12.71 4.12 -12.11
C LEU A 276 -13.29 3.24 -11.00
N GLU A 277 -14.41 2.59 -11.27
CA GLU A 277 -15.01 1.61 -10.37
C GLU A 277 -15.23 0.29 -11.11
N ILE A 278 -14.79 -0.81 -10.48
CA ILE A 278 -14.97 -2.17 -10.96
C ILE A 278 -15.60 -2.98 -9.83
N ALA A 279 -16.74 -3.61 -10.10
CA ALA A 279 -17.46 -4.41 -9.13
C ALA A 279 -17.86 -5.76 -9.75
N ASP A 280 -17.50 -6.85 -9.10
CA ASP A 280 -17.98 -8.20 -9.43
C ASP A 280 -19.02 -8.70 -8.43
N ASP A 281 -19.84 -9.65 -8.85
CA ASP A 281 -20.85 -10.33 -8.04
C ASP A 281 -20.38 -11.70 -7.53
N GLY A 282 -19.07 -11.91 -7.44
CA GLY A 282 -18.50 -13.19 -7.08
C GLY A 282 -18.55 -13.50 -5.57
N ARG A 283 -17.78 -14.50 -5.16
CA ARG A 283 -17.76 -14.99 -3.77
C ARG A 283 -17.19 -14.01 -2.74
N GLY A 284 -16.44 -12.99 -3.16
CA GLY A 284 -15.73 -12.06 -2.26
C GLY A 284 -14.75 -12.75 -1.30
N THR A 285 -14.11 -11.99 -0.41
CA THR A 285 -13.19 -12.52 0.62
C THR A 285 -13.34 -11.78 1.96
N GLU A 286 -13.21 -12.48 3.09
CA GLU A 286 -13.15 -11.84 4.43
C GLU A 286 -11.79 -11.17 4.68
N VAL A 287 -10.73 -11.84 4.24
CA VAL A 287 -9.37 -11.35 4.32
C VAL A 287 -9.02 -10.89 2.92
N ALA A 288 -8.96 -9.57 2.71
CA ALA A 288 -8.23 -9.02 1.57
C ALA A 288 -6.74 -9.31 1.80
N CYS A 289 -6.35 -10.58 1.68
CA CYS A 289 -4.96 -10.99 1.82
C CYS A 289 -4.22 -10.29 0.68
N GLU A 290 -3.36 -9.32 1.00
CA GLU A 290 -2.71 -8.48 0.01
C GLU A 290 -1.71 -9.30 -0.81
N GLY A 291 -2.23 -9.96 -1.85
CA GLY A 291 -1.44 -10.58 -2.89
C GLY A 291 -0.66 -9.53 -3.68
N ALA A 292 0.32 -10.00 -4.45
CA ALA A 292 1.18 -9.13 -5.27
C ALA A 292 0.38 -8.19 -6.19
N GLY A 293 -0.78 -8.63 -6.69
CA GLY A 293 -1.68 -7.83 -7.52
C GLY A 293 -2.24 -6.59 -6.82
N ILE A 294 -2.84 -6.77 -5.64
CA ILE A 294 -3.39 -5.67 -4.83
C ILE A 294 -2.28 -4.70 -4.40
N ARG A 295 -1.14 -5.24 -3.97
CA ARG A 295 0.02 -4.42 -3.60
C ARG A 295 0.49 -3.56 -4.76
N GLY A 296 0.65 -4.15 -5.94
CA GLY A 296 1.05 -3.42 -7.14
C GLY A 296 0.01 -2.37 -7.56
N MET A 297 -1.28 -2.60 -7.34
CA MET A 297 -2.31 -1.58 -7.57
C MET A 297 -2.19 -0.41 -6.61
N ARG A 298 -1.98 -0.67 -5.30
CA ARG A 298 -1.79 0.40 -4.29
C ARG A 298 -0.55 1.23 -4.58
N GLU A 299 0.58 0.58 -4.88
CA GLU A 299 1.84 1.28 -5.19
C GLU A 299 1.68 2.17 -6.43
N ARG A 300 1.05 1.67 -7.50
CA ARG A 300 0.75 2.48 -8.69
C ARG A 300 -0.18 3.65 -8.40
N ALA A 301 -1.23 3.45 -7.61
CA ALA A 301 -2.13 4.52 -7.22
C ALA A 301 -1.36 5.63 -6.46
N LEU A 302 -0.52 5.24 -5.50
CA LEU A 302 0.31 6.18 -4.73
C LEU A 302 1.21 7.03 -5.64
N LEU A 303 1.85 6.41 -6.64
CA LEU A 303 2.76 7.12 -7.56
C LEU A 303 2.05 8.15 -8.43
N ALA A 304 0.82 7.86 -8.83
CA ALA A 304 -0.01 8.80 -9.60
C ALA A 304 -0.79 9.79 -8.72
N GLY A 305 -0.53 9.85 -7.41
CA GLY A 305 -1.30 10.68 -6.47
C GLY A 305 -2.78 10.27 -6.36
N ALA A 306 -3.10 9.05 -6.76
CA ALA A 306 -4.45 8.50 -6.76
C ALA A 306 -4.76 7.73 -5.47
N THR A 307 -6.04 7.65 -5.12
CA THR A 307 -6.54 6.90 -3.97
C THR A 307 -7.21 5.61 -4.42
N LEU A 308 -6.81 4.47 -3.84
CA LEU A 308 -7.35 3.15 -4.15
C LEU A 308 -8.08 2.55 -2.94
N ASP A 309 -9.39 2.39 -3.10
CA ASP A 309 -10.27 1.72 -2.14
C ASP A 309 -10.68 0.35 -2.67
N ILE A 310 -10.53 -0.67 -1.83
CA ILE A 310 -10.90 -2.05 -2.15
C ILE A 310 -11.80 -2.56 -1.03
N THR A 311 -13.03 -2.92 -1.37
CA THR A 311 -13.99 -3.52 -0.46
C THR A 311 -14.39 -4.88 -1.00
N SER A 312 -14.15 -5.93 -0.25
CA SER A 312 -14.61 -7.29 -0.57
C SER A 312 -15.49 -7.77 0.57
N THR A 313 -16.59 -8.44 0.24
CA THR A 313 -17.49 -9.00 1.25
C THR A 313 -17.90 -10.40 0.81
N PRO A 314 -17.75 -11.42 1.68
CA PRO A 314 -18.15 -12.78 1.35
C PRO A 314 -19.59 -12.86 0.84
N GLY A 315 -19.79 -13.56 -0.27
CA GLY A 315 -21.08 -13.73 -0.93
C GLY A 315 -21.66 -12.49 -1.61
N THR A 316 -20.97 -11.34 -1.57
CA THR A 316 -21.42 -10.09 -2.23
C THR A 316 -20.48 -9.64 -3.36
N GLY A 317 -19.27 -10.20 -3.41
CA GLY A 317 -18.26 -9.90 -4.42
C GLY A 317 -17.22 -8.90 -3.98
N THR A 318 -16.51 -8.33 -4.95
CA THR A 318 -15.43 -7.36 -4.72
C THR A 318 -15.69 -6.07 -5.50
N ARG A 319 -15.48 -4.93 -4.85
CA ARG A 319 -15.50 -3.60 -5.45
C ARG A 319 -14.14 -2.94 -5.29
N ILE A 320 -13.60 -2.45 -6.40
CA ILE A 320 -12.36 -1.70 -6.51
C ILE A 320 -12.71 -0.32 -7.04
N ARG A 321 -12.29 0.72 -6.32
CA ARG A 321 -12.50 2.12 -6.69
C ARG A 321 -11.17 2.84 -6.68
N LEU A 322 -10.78 3.36 -7.83
CA LEU A 322 -9.60 4.20 -8.01
C LEU A 322 -10.05 5.62 -8.32
N THR A 323 -9.59 6.58 -7.53
CA THR A 323 -9.85 8.01 -7.72
C THR A 323 -8.54 8.71 -8.04
N THR A 324 -8.42 9.21 -9.27
CA THR A 324 -7.22 9.88 -9.77
C THR A 324 -7.48 11.37 -9.89
N PRO A 325 -6.61 12.26 -9.38
CA PRO A 325 -6.75 13.70 -9.59
C PRO A 325 -6.75 14.04 -11.08
N ALA A 326 -7.60 14.97 -11.49
CA ALA A 326 -7.68 15.44 -12.86
C ALA A 326 -7.49 16.97 -12.88
N PRO A 327 -6.66 17.50 -13.81
CA PRO A 327 -6.53 18.95 -13.96
C PRO A 327 -7.89 19.57 -14.31
N ARG A 328 -8.22 20.71 -13.69
CA ARG A 328 -9.43 21.47 -14.03
C ARG A 328 -9.45 21.78 -15.53
N LYS A 329 -10.55 21.45 -16.21
CA LYS A 329 -10.83 21.96 -17.56
C LYS A 329 -10.83 23.49 -17.51
N GLN A 330 -9.81 24.12 -18.10
CA GLN A 330 -9.91 25.54 -18.44
C GLN A 330 -10.87 25.63 -19.63
N HIS A 331 -12.06 26.19 -19.39
CA HIS A 331 -13.02 26.55 -20.42
C HIS A 331 -12.55 27.78 -21.20
#